data_AF-A0A553G8T7-F1
#
_entry.id   AF-A0A553G8T7-F1
#
_cell.length_a   1.000
_cell.length_b   1.000
_cell.length_c   1.000
_cell.angle_alpha   90.00
_cell.angle_beta   90.00
_cell.angle_gamma   90.00
#
_symmetry.space_group_name_H-M   'P 1'
#
loop_
_entity.id
_entity.type
_entity.pdbx_description
1 polymer ?
#
loop_
_entity_poly.entity_id
_entity_poly.type
_entity_poly.pdbx_seq_one_letter_code
_entity_poly.pdbx_strand_id
1 'polypeptide(L)'
;MKLFLLLISLGSIFQCYAGDYIRYHHEIHSIEQNTSKGDYQLSLDLYYDVFNRYDNLFYKDIHNACMCAIKVKDFEKAIECAIELVKKGYTLNDFDEEYFVELKGNQKVWKAFLKRYKNLRQQYLGSIDQDERSFYEKNYVLDQKAASIGNIAKQDSIFFILAGKLSNHLSQHGFPSIFLCKDTLNHKLHVMLRHYCGLYNRKKNDENLKQDPQYTLYADNIIKPIVDKALHDGLILPHVYMSIVSYYDDNPFGEVALKIDVDNEIIYPFIKGKQEDVECINSLRSKVGMKAIINCNDTVSLANTWYAHYPFKEVKLAMETCDTCNTFLDYMALHVSIEARVRDDYRGKNRDGFILSNNFEAMETYYQFSFMNNLKKNGINNK
;
A
#
# COMPACT_ATOMS: atom_id res chain seq x y z
N MET A 1 19.13 -51.32 -40.73
CA MET A 1 17.92 -51.61 -39.94
C MET A 1 18.06 -50.93 -38.58
N LYS A 2 17.27 -49.86 -38.36
CA LYS A 2 16.94 -49.18 -37.09
C LYS A 2 18.09 -48.81 -36.13
N LEU A 3 18.75 -47.68 -36.42
CA LEU A 3 19.42 -46.85 -35.41
C LEU A 3 18.52 -45.62 -35.21
N PHE A 4 17.59 -45.69 -34.26
CA PHE A 4 16.58 -44.66 -34.02
C PHE A 4 16.71 -44.16 -32.58
N LEU A 5 17.02 -42.87 -32.47
CA LEU A 5 16.75 -41.94 -31.37
C LEU A 5 16.51 -42.49 -29.97
N LEU A 6 17.42 -42.15 -29.04
CA LEU A 6 17.08 -41.98 -27.62
C LEU A 6 17.89 -40.82 -27.01
N LEU A 7 17.77 -39.64 -27.61
CA LEU A 7 18.08 -38.38 -26.92
C LEU A 7 16.88 -38.05 -26.04
N ILE A 8 16.84 -38.67 -24.85
CA ILE A 8 15.95 -38.24 -23.78
C ILE A 8 16.44 -36.86 -23.37
N SER A 9 15.77 -35.84 -23.89
CA SER A 9 15.79 -34.51 -23.33
C SER A 9 15.34 -34.62 -21.88
N LEU A 10 16.31 -34.69 -20.95
CA LEU A 10 16.14 -34.24 -19.57
C LEU A 10 15.90 -32.73 -19.60
N GLY A 11 14.80 -32.32 -20.22
CA GLY A 11 14.18 -31.06 -19.93
C GLY A 11 13.67 -31.23 -18.52
N SER A 12 14.47 -30.81 -17.54
CA SER A 12 13.95 -30.45 -16.23
C SER A 12 12.81 -29.50 -16.53
N ILE A 13 11.59 -30.03 -16.45
CA ILE A 13 10.40 -29.22 -16.29
C ILE A 13 10.63 -28.59 -14.92
N PHE A 14 11.39 -27.48 -14.89
CA PHE A 14 11.19 -26.46 -13.90
C PHE A 14 9.77 -26.01 -14.18
N GLN A 15 8.84 -26.75 -13.57
CA GLN A 15 7.48 -26.32 -13.42
C GLN A 15 7.65 -25.04 -12.62
N CYS A 16 7.63 -23.91 -13.33
CA CYS A 16 7.46 -22.61 -12.73
C CYS A 16 6.10 -22.71 -12.04
N TYR A 17 6.13 -23.17 -10.80
CA TYR A 17 5.01 -23.04 -9.90
C TYR A 17 4.73 -21.55 -9.94
N ALA A 18 3.57 -21.18 -10.49
CA ALA A 18 3.05 -19.84 -10.29
C ALA A 18 3.15 -19.59 -8.78
N GLY A 19 4.06 -18.68 -8.40
CA GLY A 19 4.41 -18.50 -7.01
C GLY A 19 3.16 -18.21 -6.20
N ASP A 20 3.03 -18.78 -5.01
CA ASP A 20 1.98 -18.38 -4.10
C ASP A 20 2.29 -16.96 -3.61
N TYR A 21 1.72 -15.95 -4.29
CA TYR A 21 1.96 -14.55 -3.95
C TYR A 21 1.22 -14.11 -2.69
N ILE A 22 0.22 -14.86 -2.22
CA ILE A 22 -0.33 -14.62 -0.88
C ILE A 22 0.73 -14.93 0.17
N ARG A 23 1.46 -16.04 -0.01
CA ARG A 23 2.63 -16.36 0.81
C ARG A 23 3.75 -15.33 0.66
N TYR A 24 4.05 -14.85 -0.56
CA TYR A 24 5.01 -13.76 -0.78
C TYR A 24 4.71 -12.57 0.13
N HIS A 25 3.46 -12.08 0.14
CA HIS A 25 3.09 -10.92 0.95
C HIS A 25 3.21 -11.17 2.46
N HIS A 26 2.90 -12.38 2.94
CA HIS A 26 3.14 -12.73 4.35
C HIS A 26 4.63 -12.73 4.70
N GLU A 27 5.49 -13.24 3.81
CA GLU A 27 6.95 -13.24 4.00
C GLU A 27 7.49 -11.81 4.01
N ILE A 28 7.07 -10.95 3.07
CA ILE A 28 7.45 -9.52 3.06
C ILE A 28 7.04 -8.83 4.37
N HIS A 29 5.82 -9.04 4.87
CA HIS A 29 5.40 -8.45 6.15
C HIS A 29 6.28 -8.89 7.34
N SER A 30 6.70 -10.16 7.36
CA SER A 30 7.63 -10.66 8.39
C SER A 30 9.00 -10.00 8.28
N ILE A 31 9.50 -9.81 7.05
CA ILE A 31 10.77 -9.12 6.81
C ILE A 31 10.68 -7.66 7.27
N GLU A 32 9.60 -6.95 6.94
CA GLU A 32 9.38 -5.57 7.37
C GLU A 32 9.33 -5.43 8.91
N GLN A 33 8.81 -6.44 9.62
CA GLN A 33 8.88 -6.49 11.08
C GLN A 33 10.32 -6.57 11.60
N ASN A 34 11.16 -7.42 11.01
CA ASN A 34 12.58 -7.48 11.40
C ASN A 34 13.30 -6.16 11.07
N THR A 35 13.00 -5.56 9.92
CA THR A 35 13.57 -4.27 9.49
C THR A 35 13.23 -3.18 10.49
N SER A 36 11.97 -3.11 10.96
CA SER A 36 11.55 -2.12 11.95
C SER A 36 12.20 -2.28 13.32
N LYS A 37 12.70 -3.47 13.64
CA LYS A 37 13.46 -3.76 14.87
C LYS A 37 14.94 -3.43 14.73
N GLY A 38 15.39 -3.04 13.54
CA GLY A 38 16.79 -2.76 13.23
C GLY A 38 17.60 -3.99 12.83
N ASP A 39 16.96 -5.15 12.62
CA ASP A 39 17.62 -6.40 12.23
C ASP A 39 17.96 -6.42 10.73
N TYR A 40 18.64 -5.38 10.24
CA TYR A 40 18.81 -5.10 8.80
C TYR A 40 19.54 -6.21 8.04
N GLN A 41 20.51 -6.89 8.66
CA GLN A 41 21.23 -8.00 8.01
C GLN A 41 20.30 -9.19 7.78
N LEU A 42 19.55 -9.59 8.81
CA LEU A 42 18.57 -10.66 8.70
C LEU A 42 17.50 -10.31 7.67
N SER A 43 16.98 -9.09 7.69
CA SER A 43 16.00 -8.63 6.71
C SER A 43 16.53 -8.68 5.29
N LEU A 44 17.77 -8.25 5.07
CA LEU A 44 18.41 -8.29 3.75
C LEU A 44 18.53 -9.72 3.23
N ASP A 45 18.98 -10.65 4.07
CA ASP A 45 19.14 -12.05 3.69
C ASP A 45 17.78 -12.69 3.36
N LEU A 46 16.73 -12.38 4.13
CA LEU A 46 15.38 -12.84 3.86
C LEU A 46 14.78 -12.22 2.58
N TYR A 47 15.03 -10.93 2.29
CA TYR A 47 14.59 -10.31 1.04
C TYR A 47 15.18 -11.04 -0.17
N TYR A 48 16.48 -11.34 -0.15
CA TYR A 48 17.13 -12.05 -1.25
C TYR A 48 16.65 -13.49 -1.39
N ASP A 49 16.34 -14.19 -0.28
CA ASP A 49 15.69 -15.50 -0.34
C ASP A 49 14.33 -15.43 -1.05
N VAL A 50 13.50 -14.43 -0.72
CA VAL A 50 12.22 -14.18 -1.41
C VAL A 50 12.46 -13.84 -2.88
N PHE A 51 13.40 -12.95 -3.19
CA PHE A 51 13.67 -12.51 -4.57
C PHE A 51 14.14 -13.64 -5.48
N ASN A 52 14.78 -14.68 -4.92
CA ASN A 52 15.19 -15.86 -5.67
C ASN A 52 14.03 -16.83 -5.96
N ARG A 53 12.89 -16.70 -5.27
CA ARG A 53 11.74 -17.61 -5.38
C ARG A 53 10.58 -17.04 -6.20
N TYR A 54 10.55 -15.73 -6.45
CA TYR A 54 9.41 -15.05 -7.06
C TYR A 54 9.85 -14.11 -8.21
N ASP A 55 9.14 -14.19 -9.33
CA ASP A 55 9.45 -13.39 -10.53
C ASP A 55 8.92 -11.95 -10.42
N ASN A 56 7.72 -11.77 -9.86
CA ASN A 56 7.06 -10.47 -9.74
C ASN A 56 7.44 -9.79 -8.43
N LEU A 57 8.53 -9.02 -8.49
CA LEU A 57 8.98 -8.20 -7.37
C LEU A 57 8.42 -6.78 -7.49
N PHE A 58 7.84 -6.27 -6.40
CA PHE A 58 7.39 -4.89 -6.30
C PHE A 58 8.59 -3.97 -6.03
N TYR A 59 8.62 -2.81 -6.70
CA TYR A 59 9.70 -1.82 -6.51
C TYR A 59 9.88 -1.41 -5.04
N LYS A 60 8.80 -1.41 -4.25
CA LYS A 60 8.82 -1.06 -2.83
C LYS A 60 9.65 -2.05 -2.02
N ASP A 61 9.53 -3.34 -2.32
CA ASP A 61 10.24 -4.40 -1.61
C ASP A 61 11.73 -4.36 -1.98
N ILE A 62 12.04 -4.13 -3.26
CA ILE A 62 13.42 -3.93 -3.74
C ILE A 62 14.05 -2.68 -3.09
N HIS A 63 13.27 -1.61 -2.93
CA HIS A 63 13.72 -0.40 -2.24
C HIS A 63 14.05 -0.70 -0.78
N ASN A 64 13.17 -1.41 -0.08
CA ASN A 64 13.40 -1.79 1.32
C ASN A 64 14.64 -2.67 1.47
N ALA A 65 14.88 -3.61 0.54
CA ALA A 65 16.10 -4.40 0.50
C ALA A 65 17.35 -3.54 0.26
N CYS A 66 17.27 -2.58 -0.67
CA CYS A 66 18.34 -1.61 -0.94
C CYS A 66 18.71 -0.83 0.33
N MET A 67 17.68 -0.36 1.06
CA MET A 67 17.87 0.37 2.31
C MET A 67 18.54 -0.51 3.38
N CYS A 68 18.12 -1.77 3.53
CA CYS A 68 18.78 -2.72 4.43
C CYS A 68 20.26 -2.91 4.07
N ALA A 69 20.57 -3.09 2.77
CA ALA A 69 21.93 -3.23 2.26
C ALA A 69 22.81 -2.01 2.59
N ILE A 70 22.27 -0.80 2.44
CA ILE A 70 22.96 0.45 2.81
C ILE A 70 23.28 0.46 4.32
N LYS A 71 22.31 0.11 5.18
CA LYS A 71 22.51 0.13 6.65
C LYS A 71 23.55 -0.87 7.13
N VAL A 72 23.68 -2.01 6.48
CA VAL A 72 24.75 -3.00 6.79
C VAL A 72 26.05 -2.74 6.02
N LYS A 73 26.12 -1.65 5.24
CA LYS A 73 27.27 -1.25 4.42
C LYS A 73 27.64 -2.27 3.34
N ASP A 74 26.69 -3.11 2.93
CA ASP A 74 26.83 -3.99 1.77
C ASP A 74 26.49 -3.19 0.49
N PHE A 75 27.42 -2.32 0.11
CA PHE A 75 27.22 -1.42 -1.02
C PHE A 75 27.16 -2.14 -2.37
N GLU A 76 27.63 -3.39 -2.46
CA GLU A 76 27.51 -4.18 -3.70
C GLU A 76 26.05 -4.60 -3.89
N LYS A 77 25.42 -5.21 -2.87
CA LYS A 77 23.98 -5.52 -2.91
C LYS A 77 23.12 -4.28 -3.05
N ALA A 78 23.47 -3.17 -2.38
CA ALA A 78 22.74 -1.91 -2.55
C ALA A 78 22.74 -1.43 -4.02
N ILE A 79 23.86 -1.57 -4.74
CA ILE A 79 23.93 -1.24 -6.17
C ILE A 79 23.15 -2.24 -7.03
N GLU A 80 23.14 -3.53 -6.69
CA GLU A 80 22.27 -4.51 -7.36
C GLU A 80 20.80 -4.11 -7.23
N CYS A 81 20.33 -3.80 -6.01
CA CYS A 81 18.98 -3.31 -5.81
C CYS A 81 18.73 -1.99 -6.56
N ALA A 82 19.68 -1.05 -6.57
CA ALA A 82 19.55 0.21 -7.32
C ALA A 82 19.39 -0.02 -8.83
N ILE A 83 20.10 -1.00 -9.40
CA ILE A 83 19.95 -1.40 -10.81
C ILE A 83 18.54 -1.94 -11.06
N GLU A 84 18.02 -2.81 -10.20
CA GLU A 84 16.66 -3.34 -10.30
C GLU A 84 15.60 -2.25 -10.12
N LEU A 85 15.81 -1.29 -9.21
CA LEU A 85 14.94 -0.14 -9.04
C LEU A 85 14.83 0.71 -10.31
N VAL A 86 15.94 0.92 -11.03
CA VAL A 86 15.91 1.65 -12.31
C VAL A 86 15.08 0.89 -13.35
N LYS A 87 15.18 -0.44 -13.38
CA LYS A 87 14.34 -1.31 -14.22
C LYS A 87 12.87 -1.31 -13.79
N LYS A 88 12.58 -0.90 -12.55
CA LYS A 88 11.21 -0.69 -12.02
C LYS A 88 10.77 0.77 -12.05
N GLY A 89 11.50 1.62 -12.77
CA GLY A 89 11.09 2.99 -13.07
C GLY A 89 11.72 4.08 -12.22
N TYR A 90 12.64 3.77 -11.30
CA TYR A 90 13.41 4.80 -10.59
C TYR A 90 14.20 5.67 -11.57
N THR A 91 14.30 6.93 -11.19
CA THR A 91 15.09 7.97 -11.86
C THR A 91 16.27 8.36 -10.97
N LEU A 92 17.25 9.10 -11.49
CA LEU A 92 18.34 9.64 -10.66
C LEU A 92 17.83 10.51 -9.51
N ASN A 93 16.76 11.28 -9.74
CA ASN A 93 16.16 12.13 -8.70
C ASN A 93 15.67 11.29 -7.51
N ASP A 94 15.23 10.05 -7.74
CA ASP A 94 14.81 9.16 -6.65
C ASP A 94 16.00 8.74 -5.78
N PHE A 95 17.22 8.75 -6.33
CA PHE A 95 18.46 8.51 -5.59
C PHE A 95 19.06 9.78 -4.99
N ASP A 96 18.48 10.96 -5.23
CA ASP A 96 18.96 12.21 -4.64
C ASP A 96 18.57 12.37 -3.17
N GLU A 97 17.57 11.60 -2.74
CA GLU A 97 17.10 11.52 -1.36
C GLU A 97 18.23 11.25 -0.34
N GLU A 98 18.08 11.81 0.88
CA GLU A 98 19.14 11.79 1.90
C GLU A 98 19.53 10.36 2.29
N TYR A 99 18.57 9.45 2.34
CA TYR A 99 18.81 8.08 2.76
C TYR A 99 19.68 7.27 1.76
N PHE A 100 19.94 7.80 0.56
CA PHE A 100 20.95 7.24 -0.38
C PHE A 100 22.34 7.89 -0.28
N VAL A 101 22.55 8.87 0.60
CA VAL A 101 23.83 9.60 0.71
C VAL A 101 25.01 8.67 1.00
N GLU A 102 24.84 7.68 1.88
CA GLU A 102 25.91 6.71 2.19
C GLU A 102 26.31 5.88 0.96
N LEU A 103 25.33 5.42 0.17
CA LEU A 103 25.57 4.70 -1.08
C LEU A 103 26.36 5.57 -2.07
N LYS A 104 25.93 6.82 -2.25
CA LYS A 104 26.59 7.80 -3.13
C LYS A 104 27.99 8.17 -2.63
N GLY A 105 28.21 8.14 -1.32
CA GLY A 105 29.50 8.35 -0.67
C GLY A 105 30.55 7.33 -1.09
N ASN A 106 30.14 6.10 -1.38
CA ASN A 106 31.03 5.10 -1.99
C ASN A 106 31.25 5.38 -3.49
N GLN A 107 32.16 6.32 -3.75
CA GLN A 107 32.43 6.84 -5.10
C GLN A 107 32.79 5.77 -6.13
N LYS A 108 33.43 4.66 -5.72
CA LYS A 108 33.82 3.60 -6.64
C LYS A 108 32.60 2.90 -7.23
N VAL A 109 31.72 2.39 -6.36
CA VAL A 109 30.54 1.62 -6.80
C VAL A 109 29.49 2.55 -7.41
N TRP A 110 29.31 3.76 -6.86
CA TRP A 110 28.37 4.74 -7.37
C TRP A 110 28.73 5.22 -8.78
N LYS A 111 30.00 5.56 -9.04
CA LYS A 111 30.45 5.94 -10.40
C LYS A 111 30.26 4.80 -11.40
N ALA A 112 30.42 3.54 -10.98
CA ALA A 112 30.15 2.38 -11.83
C ALA A 112 28.66 2.26 -12.18
N PHE A 113 27.77 2.48 -11.20
CA PHE A 113 26.33 2.55 -11.44
C PHE A 113 25.94 3.69 -12.39
N LEU A 114 26.44 4.91 -12.18
CA LEU A 114 26.15 6.06 -13.05
C LEU A 114 26.53 5.81 -14.52
N LYS A 115 27.64 5.10 -14.78
CA LYS A 115 28.04 4.70 -16.13
C LYS A 115 27.02 3.77 -16.81
N ARG A 116 26.34 2.93 -16.03
CA ARG A 116 25.32 1.97 -16.51
C ARG A 116 23.92 2.60 -16.56
N TYR A 117 23.64 3.59 -15.74
CA TYR A 117 22.31 4.19 -15.55
C TYR A 117 21.63 4.57 -16.87
N LYS A 118 22.35 5.26 -17.78
CA LYS A 118 21.76 5.69 -19.06
C LYS A 118 21.20 4.51 -19.87
N ASN A 119 21.94 3.41 -19.95
CA ASN A 119 21.50 2.20 -20.66
C ASN A 119 20.34 1.53 -19.91
N LEU A 120 20.44 1.36 -18.60
CA LEU A 120 19.36 0.79 -17.76
C LEU A 120 18.06 1.58 -17.91
N ARG A 121 18.14 2.93 -17.93
CA ARG A 121 16.97 3.78 -18.11
C ARG A 121 16.39 3.67 -19.51
N GLN A 122 17.22 3.55 -20.54
CA GLN A 122 16.75 3.29 -21.90
C GLN A 122 16.07 1.92 -22.03
N GLN A 123 16.59 0.89 -21.37
CA GLN A 123 15.95 -0.42 -21.31
C GLN A 123 14.57 -0.35 -20.66
N TYR A 124 14.46 0.33 -19.51
CA TYR A 124 13.17 0.56 -18.86
C TYR A 124 12.20 1.29 -19.80
N LEU A 125 12.60 2.44 -20.35
CA LEU A 125 11.75 3.23 -21.24
C LEU A 125 11.33 2.46 -22.51
N GLY A 126 12.21 1.61 -23.05
CA GLY A 126 11.92 0.75 -24.19
C GLY A 126 11.01 -0.43 -23.87
N SER A 127 10.90 -0.84 -22.60
CA SER A 127 9.97 -1.89 -22.16
C SER A 127 8.53 -1.39 -21.97
N ILE A 128 8.32 -0.08 -22.04
CA ILE A 128 7.02 0.54 -21.82
C ILE A 128 6.18 0.48 -23.11
N ASP A 129 5.02 -0.19 -23.03
CA ASP A 129 4.02 -0.18 -24.09
C ASP A 129 3.26 1.16 -24.12
N GLN A 130 3.54 2.00 -25.12
CA GLN A 130 2.91 3.32 -25.24
C GLN A 130 1.44 3.27 -25.65
N ASP A 131 1.02 2.22 -26.37
CA ASP A 131 -0.36 2.05 -26.79
C ASP A 131 -1.21 1.64 -25.58
N GLU A 132 -0.71 0.73 -24.77
CA GLU A 132 -1.35 0.32 -23.52
C GLU A 132 -1.49 1.52 -22.55
N ARG A 133 -0.43 2.32 -22.40
CA ARG A 133 -0.51 3.56 -21.60
C ARG A 133 -1.55 4.52 -22.12
N SER A 134 -1.54 4.78 -23.42
CA SER A 134 -2.50 5.70 -24.06
C SER A 134 -3.94 5.23 -23.85
N PHE A 135 -4.18 3.92 -23.88
CA PHE A 135 -5.48 3.34 -23.55
C PHE A 135 -5.91 3.68 -22.11
N TYR A 136 -5.07 3.39 -21.11
CA TYR A 136 -5.43 3.65 -19.72
C TYR A 136 -5.58 5.15 -19.42
N GLU A 137 -4.73 6.01 -19.99
CA GLU A 137 -4.84 7.47 -19.79
C GLU A 137 -6.13 8.03 -20.37
N LYS A 138 -6.49 7.63 -21.60
CA LYS A 138 -7.74 8.06 -22.23
C LYS A 138 -8.96 7.62 -21.44
N ASN A 139 -8.99 6.35 -21.00
CA ASN A 139 -10.12 5.84 -20.21
C ASN A 139 -10.18 6.50 -18.83
N TYR A 140 -9.05 6.77 -18.19
CA TYR A 140 -9.01 7.51 -16.92
C TYR A 140 -9.59 8.92 -17.05
N VAL A 141 -9.25 9.66 -18.10
CA VAL A 141 -9.84 10.99 -18.33
C VAL A 141 -11.37 10.93 -18.50
N LEU A 142 -11.88 9.89 -19.19
CA LEU A 142 -13.32 9.70 -19.34
C LEU A 142 -13.98 9.31 -18.01
N ASP A 143 -13.33 8.45 -17.23
CA ASP A 143 -13.77 8.05 -15.89
C ASP A 143 -13.87 9.26 -14.95
N GLN A 144 -12.83 10.09 -14.87
CA GLN A 144 -12.85 11.29 -14.02
C GLN A 144 -13.87 12.34 -14.47
N LYS A 145 -14.09 12.48 -15.78
CA LYS A 145 -15.18 13.30 -16.32
C LYS A 145 -16.53 12.77 -15.86
N ALA A 146 -16.75 11.46 -15.92
CA ALA A 146 -17.99 10.83 -15.47
C ALA A 146 -18.21 11.03 -13.96
N ALA A 147 -17.15 10.85 -13.16
CA ALA A 147 -17.18 11.09 -11.72
C ALA A 147 -17.59 12.53 -11.33
N SER A 148 -17.40 13.49 -12.24
CA SER A 148 -17.69 14.91 -12.03
C SER A 148 -19.08 15.36 -12.52
N ILE A 149 -19.91 14.47 -13.07
CA ILE A 149 -21.19 14.84 -13.72
C ILE A 149 -22.27 15.28 -12.72
N GLY A 150 -22.20 14.87 -11.45
CA GLY A 150 -23.21 15.17 -10.42
C GLY A 150 -24.57 14.50 -10.60
N ASN A 151 -24.82 13.85 -11.74
CA ASN A 151 -25.97 12.99 -12.00
C ASN A 151 -25.52 11.52 -11.93
N ILE A 152 -25.93 10.85 -10.85
CA ILE A 152 -25.51 9.48 -10.50
C ILE A 152 -25.88 8.49 -11.62
N ALA A 153 -27.12 8.49 -12.10
CA ALA A 153 -27.56 7.55 -13.14
C ALA A 153 -26.75 7.69 -14.45
N LYS A 154 -26.44 8.94 -14.85
CA LYS A 154 -25.60 9.21 -16.01
C LYS A 154 -24.15 8.81 -15.78
N GLN A 155 -23.60 9.09 -14.60
CA GLN A 155 -22.26 8.66 -14.20
C GLN A 155 -22.13 7.13 -14.29
N ASP A 156 -23.09 6.42 -13.73
CA ASP A 156 -23.09 4.95 -13.65
C ASP A 156 -23.20 4.29 -15.02
N SER A 157 -24.04 4.85 -15.89
CA SER A 157 -24.14 4.42 -17.29
C SER A 157 -22.80 4.52 -18.01
N ILE A 158 -22.03 5.58 -17.77
CA ILE A 158 -20.69 5.74 -18.35
C ILE A 158 -19.70 4.77 -17.72
N PHE A 159 -19.73 4.60 -16.40
CA PHE A 159 -18.87 3.63 -15.71
C PHE A 159 -19.09 2.19 -16.21
N PHE A 160 -20.32 1.76 -16.50
CA PHE A 160 -20.56 0.44 -17.10
C PHE A 160 -19.90 0.29 -18.47
N ILE A 161 -20.03 1.30 -19.33
CA ILE A 161 -19.40 1.28 -20.67
C ILE A 161 -17.88 1.21 -20.54
N LEU A 162 -17.29 1.99 -19.62
CA LEU A 162 -15.85 1.99 -19.41
C LEU A 162 -15.36 0.71 -18.74
N ALA A 163 -16.13 0.13 -17.82
CA ALA A 163 -15.85 -1.17 -17.21
C ALA A 163 -15.82 -2.29 -18.25
N GLY A 164 -16.78 -2.32 -19.18
CA GLY A 164 -16.79 -3.28 -20.28
C GLY A 164 -15.56 -3.13 -21.19
N LYS A 165 -15.18 -1.89 -21.53
CA LYS A 165 -13.96 -1.62 -22.31
C LYS A 165 -12.70 -2.09 -21.59
N LEU A 166 -12.57 -1.76 -20.30
CA LEU A 166 -11.41 -2.17 -19.49
C LEU A 166 -11.36 -3.69 -19.34
N SER A 167 -12.48 -4.34 -19.02
CA SER A 167 -12.58 -5.79 -18.89
C SER A 167 -12.16 -6.51 -20.17
N ASN A 168 -12.65 -6.05 -21.33
CA ASN A 168 -12.27 -6.62 -22.62
C ASN A 168 -10.77 -6.46 -22.89
N HIS A 169 -10.22 -5.28 -22.60
CA HIS A 169 -8.79 -5.03 -22.76
C HIS A 169 -7.95 -5.93 -21.86
N LEU A 170 -8.27 -6.01 -20.57
CA LEU A 170 -7.55 -6.87 -19.61
C LEU A 170 -7.71 -8.37 -19.93
N SER A 171 -8.85 -8.79 -20.50
CA SER A 171 -9.04 -10.17 -20.93
C SER A 171 -8.20 -10.53 -22.17
N GLN A 172 -7.97 -9.56 -23.06
CA GLN A 172 -7.18 -9.74 -24.28
C GLN A 172 -5.68 -9.65 -24.04
N HIS A 173 -5.25 -8.72 -23.18
CA HIS A 173 -3.83 -8.39 -22.98
C HIS A 173 -3.27 -8.87 -21.65
N GLY A 174 -4.11 -9.41 -20.76
CA GLY A 174 -3.75 -9.73 -19.39
C GLY A 174 -3.80 -8.50 -18.47
N PHE A 175 -3.53 -8.74 -17.18
CA PHE A 175 -3.41 -7.65 -16.22
C PHE A 175 -2.01 -7.03 -16.29
N PRO A 176 -1.87 -5.70 -16.37
CA PRO A 176 -0.57 -5.09 -16.56
C PRO A 176 0.31 -5.17 -15.31
N SER A 177 1.63 -5.21 -15.50
CA SER A 177 2.64 -5.18 -14.44
C SER A 177 2.86 -3.78 -13.84
N ILE A 178 1.97 -2.82 -14.11
CA ILE A 178 2.10 -1.41 -13.72
C ILE A 178 2.26 -1.22 -12.20
N PHE A 179 1.66 -2.07 -11.37
CA PHE A 179 1.81 -1.98 -9.91
C PHE A 179 3.15 -2.50 -9.39
N LEU A 180 3.90 -3.25 -10.19
CA LEU A 180 5.26 -3.69 -9.84
C LEU A 180 6.26 -2.53 -9.91
N CYS A 181 5.93 -1.49 -10.67
CA CYS A 181 6.81 -0.38 -10.99
C CYS A 181 6.41 0.92 -10.26
N LYS A 182 7.37 1.83 -10.10
CA LYS A 182 7.13 3.21 -9.66
C LYS A 182 6.58 4.01 -10.83
N ASP A 183 5.28 3.86 -11.06
CA ASP A 183 4.58 4.39 -12.23
C ASP A 183 3.31 5.14 -11.84
N THR A 184 3.08 6.34 -12.37
CA THR A 184 1.87 7.12 -12.09
C THR A 184 0.59 6.50 -12.64
N LEU A 185 0.70 5.59 -13.59
CA LEU A 185 -0.43 4.88 -14.18
C LEU A 185 -1.07 3.88 -13.21
N ASN A 186 -0.33 3.43 -12.17
CA ASN A 186 -0.87 2.53 -11.16
C ASN A 186 -2.09 3.15 -10.43
N HIS A 187 -2.01 4.44 -10.11
CA HIS A 187 -3.08 5.18 -9.45
C HIS A 187 -4.29 5.34 -10.37
N LYS A 188 -4.04 5.68 -11.64
CA LYS A 188 -5.10 5.84 -12.64
C LYS A 188 -5.88 4.53 -12.84
N LEU A 189 -5.16 3.41 -12.98
CA LEU A 189 -5.79 2.08 -13.11
C LEU A 189 -6.51 1.68 -11.83
N HIS A 190 -5.90 1.89 -10.65
CA HIS A 190 -6.55 1.65 -9.36
C HIS A 190 -7.89 2.40 -9.24
N VAL A 191 -7.93 3.70 -9.55
CA VAL A 191 -9.15 4.51 -9.45
C VAL A 191 -10.26 3.98 -10.37
N MET A 192 -9.93 3.64 -11.62
CA MET A 192 -10.88 3.04 -12.56
C MET A 192 -11.42 1.70 -12.03
N LEU A 193 -10.53 0.79 -11.63
CA LEU A 193 -10.93 -0.52 -11.09
C LEU A 193 -11.83 -0.38 -9.86
N ARG A 194 -11.52 0.59 -8.99
CA ARG A 194 -12.32 0.91 -7.80
C ARG A 194 -13.73 1.37 -8.17
N HIS A 195 -13.88 2.32 -9.09
CA HIS A 195 -15.20 2.77 -9.54
C HIS A 195 -16.01 1.62 -10.16
N TYR A 196 -15.37 0.77 -10.95
CA TYR A 196 -16.07 -0.30 -11.66
C TYR A 196 -16.47 -1.45 -10.74
N CYS A 197 -15.62 -1.83 -9.78
CA CYS A 197 -16.00 -2.79 -8.75
C CYS A 197 -17.08 -2.22 -7.81
N GLY A 198 -16.96 -0.96 -7.40
CA GLY A 198 -17.95 -0.38 -6.49
C GLY A 198 -19.30 -0.08 -7.14
N LEU A 199 -19.37 0.09 -8.45
CA LEU A 199 -20.64 0.13 -9.19
C LEU A 199 -21.45 -1.15 -8.94
N TYR A 200 -20.79 -2.31 -8.96
CA TYR A 200 -21.41 -3.59 -8.63
C TYR A 200 -21.82 -3.65 -7.15
N ASN A 201 -20.95 -3.24 -6.22
CA ASN A 201 -21.28 -3.26 -4.79
C ASN A 201 -22.46 -2.35 -4.47
N ARG A 202 -22.53 -1.15 -5.06
CA ARG A 202 -23.69 -0.26 -4.89
C ARG A 202 -24.97 -0.89 -5.40
N LYS A 203 -24.95 -1.55 -6.57
CA LYS A 203 -26.13 -2.30 -7.07
C LYS A 203 -26.51 -3.44 -6.12
N LYS A 204 -25.53 -4.20 -5.62
CA LYS A 204 -25.73 -5.30 -4.65
C LYS A 204 -26.35 -4.79 -3.34
N ASN A 205 -26.07 -3.55 -2.94
CA ASN A 205 -26.48 -2.99 -1.65
C ASN A 205 -27.74 -2.10 -1.74
N ASP A 206 -28.22 -1.76 -2.95
CA ASP A 206 -29.42 -0.93 -3.17
C ASP A 206 -30.56 -1.73 -3.83
N GLU A 207 -31.66 -1.94 -3.10
CA GLU A 207 -32.83 -2.70 -3.58
C GLU A 207 -33.53 -2.06 -4.79
N ASN A 208 -33.51 -0.73 -4.93
CA ASN A 208 -34.11 -0.06 -6.08
C ASN A 208 -33.24 -0.30 -7.34
N LEU A 209 -31.91 -0.21 -7.20
CA LEU A 209 -30.98 -0.47 -8.31
C LEU A 209 -31.00 -1.93 -8.75
N LYS A 210 -31.27 -2.88 -7.84
CA LYS A 210 -31.44 -4.30 -8.21
C LYS A 210 -32.60 -4.52 -9.18
N GLN A 211 -33.66 -3.72 -9.07
CA GLN A 211 -34.87 -3.83 -9.87
C GLN A 211 -34.84 -2.96 -11.13
N ASP A 212 -33.86 -2.06 -11.26
CA ASP A 212 -33.74 -1.17 -12.42
C ASP A 212 -33.28 -1.94 -13.68
N PRO A 213 -34.11 -1.99 -14.75
CA PRO A 213 -33.74 -2.63 -16.01
C PRO A 213 -32.42 -2.13 -16.62
N GLN A 214 -32.08 -0.85 -16.39
CA GLN A 214 -30.83 -0.26 -16.90
C GLN A 214 -29.59 -0.87 -16.25
N TYR A 215 -29.70 -1.32 -15.00
CA TYR A 215 -28.63 -1.98 -14.25
C TYR A 215 -28.63 -3.50 -14.45
N THR A 216 -29.72 -4.05 -15.00
CA THR A 216 -29.89 -5.50 -15.15
C THR A 216 -28.98 -6.10 -16.22
N LEU A 217 -28.65 -5.32 -17.26
CA LEU A 217 -27.73 -5.73 -18.36
C LEU A 217 -26.28 -6.00 -17.90
N TYR A 218 -25.92 -5.58 -16.68
CA TYR A 218 -24.57 -5.66 -16.14
C TYR A 218 -24.57 -6.40 -14.80
N ALA A 219 -25.24 -7.56 -14.76
CA ALA A 219 -25.49 -8.31 -13.54
C ALA A 219 -24.24 -8.89 -12.88
N ASP A 220 -23.18 -9.16 -13.64
CA ASP A 220 -21.96 -9.78 -13.13
C ASP A 220 -20.84 -8.77 -12.93
N ASN A 221 -20.05 -8.96 -11.88
CA ASN A 221 -18.81 -8.21 -11.68
C ASN A 221 -17.71 -8.79 -12.57
N ILE A 222 -17.67 -8.36 -13.83
CA ILE A 222 -16.70 -8.84 -14.83
C ILE A 222 -15.24 -8.48 -14.49
N ILE A 223 -15.01 -7.46 -13.64
CA ILE A 223 -13.68 -6.99 -13.27
C ILE A 223 -13.11 -7.82 -12.10
N LYS A 224 -13.95 -8.22 -11.14
CA LYS A 224 -13.48 -8.88 -9.91
C LYS A 224 -12.66 -10.15 -10.17
N PRO A 225 -13.06 -11.10 -11.03
CA PRO A 225 -12.26 -12.29 -11.31
C PRO A 225 -10.87 -11.96 -11.89
N ILE A 226 -10.77 -10.89 -12.68
CA ILE A 226 -9.50 -10.43 -13.26
C ILE A 226 -8.60 -9.88 -12.14
N VAL A 227 -9.15 -9.10 -11.22
CA VAL A 227 -8.43 -8.52 -10.09
C VAL A 227 -8.04 -9.58 -9.05
N ASP A 228 -8.91 -10.56 -8.79
CA ASP A 228 -8.61 -11.73 -7.96
C ASP A 228 -7.42 -12.50 -8.54
N LYS A 229 -7.43 -12.77 -9.85
CA LYS A 229 -6.32 -13.42 -10.54
C LYS A 229 -5.03 -12.58 -10.44
N ALA A 230 -5.12 -11.27 -10.66
CA ALA A 230 -3.97 -10.37 -10.55
C ALA A 230 -3.32 -10.38 -9.16
N LEU A 231 -4.12 -10.50 -8.08
CA LEU A 231 -3.60 -10.66 -6.72
C LEU A 231 -2.82 -11.97 -6.58
N HIS A 232 -3.40 -13.09 -7.02
CA HIS A 232 -2.75 -14.39 -6.94
C HIS A 232 -1.52 -14.52 -7.84
N ASP A 233 -1.46 -13.79 -8.94
CA ASP A 233 -0.30 -13.71 -9.83
C ASP A 233 0.78 -12.72 -9.33
N GLY A 234 0.54 -12.03 -8.22
CA GLY A 234 1.48 -11.05 -7.67
C GLY A 234 1.60 -9.77 -8.49
N LEU A 235 0.55 -9.39 -9.23
CA LEU A 235 0.52 -8.20 -10.09
C LEU A 235 -0.12 -6.99 -9.40
N ILE A 236 -0.68 -7.15 -8.20
CA ILE A 236 -1.27 -6.08 -7.42
C ILE A 236 -1.01 -6.29 -5.93
N LEU A 237 -0.81 -5.19 -5.20
CA LEU A 237 -0.59 -5.25 -3.75
C LEU A 237 -1.92 -5.55 -3.00
N PRO A 238 -1.88 -6.32 -1.90
CA PRO A 238 -3.07 -6.67 -1.11
C PRO A 238 -3.94 -5.48 -0.69
N HIS A 239 -3.34 -4.37 -0.27
CA HIS A 239 -4.09 -3.18 0.13
C HIS A 239 -4.76 -2.47 -1.06
N VAL A 240 -4.16 -2.53 -2.25
CA VAL A 240 -4.78 -2.00 -3.49
C VAL A 240 -5.91 -2.92 -3.94
N TYR A 241 -5.72 -4.23 -3.84
CA TYR A 241 -6.80 -5.20 -4.06
C TYR A 241 -7.99 -4.90 -3.14
N MET A 242 -7.74 -4.78 -1.83
CA MET A 242 -8.75 -4.45 -0.83
C MET A 242 -9.49 -3.17 -1.20
N SER A 243 -8.79 -2.08 -1.51
CA SER A 243 -9.42 -0.80 -1.84
C SER A 243 -10.25 -0.83 -3.11
N ILE A 244 -9.92 -1.72 -4.06
CA ILE A 244 -10.72 -1.94 -5.28
C ILE A 244 -12.01 -2.69 -4.95
N VAL A 245 -11.91 -3.86 -4.32
CA VAL A 245 -13.05 -4.78 -4.20
C VAL A 245 -14.03 -4.38 -3.09
N SER A 246 -13.60 -3.56 -2.12
CA SER A 246 -14.45 -3.10 -1.01
C SER A 246 -15.17 -1.77 -1.28
N TYR A 247 -14.92 -1.10 -2.41
CA TYR A 247 -15.54 0.21 -2.67
C TYR A 247 -17.06 0.10 -2.71
N TYR A 248 -17.79 0.90 -1.93
CA TYR A 248 -19.25 0.80 -1.72
C TYR A 248 -19.77 -0.53 -1.14
N ASP A 249 -18.91 -1.40 -0.62
CA ASP A 249 -19.31 -2.54 0.23
C ASP A 249 -19.04 -2.21 1.71
N ASP A 250 -19.58 -2.99 2.64
CA ASP A 250 -19.39 -2.81 4.10
C ASP A 250 -17.95 -3.11 4.59
N ASN A 251 -16.95 -2.91 3.73
CA ASN A 251 -15.53 -3.23 3.90
C ASN A 251 -15.30 -4.58 4.63
N PRO A 252 -15.38 -5.71 3.92
CA PRO A 252 -15.24 -7.05 4.54
C PRO A 252 -13.86 -7.30 5.17
N PHE A 253 -12.90 -6.40 4.94
CA PHE A 253 -11.55 -6.46 5.49
C PHE A 253 -11.35 -5.55 6.71
N GLY A 254 -12.44 -4.96 7.21
CA GLY A 254 -12.49 -4.08 8.36
C GLY A 254 -11.98 -2.69 8.06
N GLU A 255 -12.63 -1.70 8.67
CA GLU A 255 -12.11 -0.33 8.70
C GLU A 255 -11.03 -0.23 9.76
N VAL A 256 -9.80 0.08 9.33
CA VAL A 256 -8.68 0.24 10.24
C VAL A 256 -8.63 1.68 10.74
N ALA A 257 -8.60 1.84 12.06
CA ALA A 257 -8.44 3.12 12.74
C ALA A 257 -7.19 3.10 13.63
N LEU A 258 -6.79 4.27 14.12
CA LEU A 258 -5.72 4.40 15.12
C LEU A 258 -6.31 4.74 16.46
N LYS A 259 -5.80 4.09 17.51
CA LYS A 259 -6.04 4.50 18.89
C LYS A 259 -4.79 5.13 19.47
N ILE A 260 -4.94 6.34 19.97
CA ILE A 260 -3.91 7.11 20.66
C ILE A 260 -4.28 7.13 22.14
N ASP A 261 -3.64 6.27 22.92
CA ASP A 261 -3.81 6.16 24.36
C ASP A 261 -2.74 6.99 25.05
N VAL A 262 -3.09 8.25 25.35
CA VAL A 262 -2.19 9.23 25.97
C VAL A 262 -1.88 8.84 27.42
N ASP A 263 -2.81 8.15 28.08
CA ASP A 263 -2.62 7.69 29.47
C ASP A 263 -1.48 6.69 29.59
N ASN A 264 -1.43 5.75 28.63
CA ASN A 264 -0.43 4.68 28.59
C ASN A 264 0.76 4.99 27.66
N GLU A 265 0.77 6.15 27.02
CA GLU A 265 1.79 6.57 26.03
C GLU A 265 1.97 5.57 24.87
N ILE A 266 0.87 5.04 24.33
CA ILE A 266 0.88 4.07 23.23
C ILE A 266 -0.03 4.48 22.06
N ILE A 267 0.42 4.21 20.83
CA ILE A 267 -0.40 4.28 19.62
C ILE A 267 -0.44 2.90 19.00
N TYR A 268 -1.64 2.44 18.65
CA TYR A 268 -1.78 1.18 17.93
C TYR A 268 -2.95 1.22 16.96
N PRO A 269 -2.84 0.49 15.84
CA PRO A 269 -3.96 0.28 14.95
C PRO A 269 -4.97 -0.72 15.53
N PHE A 270 -6.23 -0.54 15.19
CA PHE A 270 -7.31 -1.47 15.51
C PHE A 270 -8.34 -1.53 14.37
N ILE A 271 -9.13 -2.60 14.34
CA ILE A 271 -10.28 -2.71 13.44
C ILE A 271 -11.52 -2.16 14.14
N LYS A 272 -12.22 -1.22 13.52
CA LYS A 272 -13.51 -0.72 13.99
C LYS A 272 -14.56 -1.83 13.93
N GLY A 273 -15.38 -1.94 14.96
CA GLY A 273 -16.43 -2.95 15.07
C GLY A 273 -16.36 -3.70 16.39
N LYS A 274 -17.11 -4.80 16.49
CA LYS A 274 -17.10 -5.64 17.70
C LYS A 274 -15.87 -6.54 17.69
N GLN A 275 -15.34 -6.82 18.88
CA GLN A 275 -14.18 -7.71 19.06
C GLN A 275 -14.42 -9.11 18.47
N GLU A 276 -15.65 -9.62 18.53
CA GLU A 276 -16.04 -10.92 17.96
C GLU A 276 -15.89 -11.01 16.43
N ASP A 277 -15.96 -9.87 15.74
CA ASP A 277 -15.81 -9.81 14.27
C ASP A 277 -14.34 -9.69 13.84
N VAL A 278 -13.45 -9.26 14.74
CA VAL A 278 -12.04 -8.98 14.43
C VAL A 278 -11.30 -10.23 13.96
N GLU A 279 -11.58 -11.40 14.55
CA GLU A 279 -10.97 -12.67 14.14
C GLU A 279 -11.39 -13.07 12.71
N CYS A 280 -12.67 -12.92 12.40
CA CYS A 280 -13.22 -13.18 11.07
C CYS A 280 -12.60 -12.23 10.03
N ILE A 281 -12.55 -10.93 10.34
CA ILE A 281 -11.94 -9.91 9.49
C ILE A 281 -10.45 -10.22 9.26
N ASN A 282 -9.69 -10.52 10.31
CA ASN A 282 -8.28 -10.87 10.18
C ASN A 282 -8.06 -12.16 9.36
N SER A 283 -8.97 -13.14 9.45
CA SER A 283 -8.96 -14.30 8.57
C SER A 283 -9.13 -13.92 7.10
N LEU A 284 -10.09 -13.03 6.79
CA LEU A 284 -10.29 -12.52 5.43
C LEU A 284 -9.09 -11.73 4.93
N ARG A 285 -8.49 -10.88 5.78
CA ARG A 285 -7.27 -10.13 5.45
C ARG A 285 -6.11 -11.06 5.10
N SER A 286 -5.87 -12.09 5.91
CA SER A 286 -4.79 -13.05 5.66
C SER A 286 -4.97 -13.84 4.38
N LYS A 287 -6.22 -14.20 4.01
CA LYS A 287 -6.51 -14.89 2.73
C LYS A 287 -6.10 -14.10 1.49
N VAL A 288 -6.02 -12.78 1.59
CA VAL A 288 -5.60 -11.89 0.50
C VAL A 288 -4.19 -11.34 0.70
N GLY A 289 -3.42 -11.91 1.63
CA GLY A 289 -2.02 -11.56 1.88
C GLY A 289 -1.84 -10.28 2.68
N MET A 290 -2.90 -9.72 3.28
CA MET A 290 -2.79 -8.58 4.19
C MET A 290 -2.42 -9.04 5.60
N LYS A 291 -1.68 -8.18 6.31
CA LYS A 291 -1.37 -8.38 7.72
C LYS A 291 -2.64 -8.30 8.58
N ALA A 292 -2.74 -9.20 9.55
CA ALA A 292 -3.73 -9.13 10.61
C ALA A 292 -3.48 -7.89 11.48
N ILE A 293 -4.56 -7.20 11.86
CA ILE A 293 -4.52 -6.10 12.82
C ILE A 293 -4.88 -6.68 14.18
N ILE A 294 -3.88 -6.90 15.02
CA ILE A 294 -4.05 -7.39 16.38
C ILE A 294 -3.94 -6.16 17.30
N ASN A 295 -5.03 -5.88 18.02
CA ASN A 295 -5.09 -4.78 18.97
C ASN A 295 -3.87 -4.85 19.91
N CYS A 296 -3.27 -3.69 20.20
CA CYS A 296 -2.26 -3.39 21.23
C CYS A 296 -0.75 -3.49 20.95
N ASN A 297 -0.23 -4.08 19.86
CA ASN A 297 1.24 -4.25 19.72
C ASN A 297 1.86 -3.96 18.34
N ASP A 298 1.08 -3.56 17.34
CA ASP A 298 1.64 -3.30 16.00
C ASP A 298 2.18 -1.86 15.85
N THR A 299 3.25 -1.54 16.57
CA THR A 299 3.97 -0.26 16.39
C THR A 299 4.81 -0.25 15.12
N VAL A 300 5.15 -1.43 14.59
CA VAL A 300 5.92 -1.61 13.35
C VAL A 300 5.26 -0.88 12.19
N SER A 301 3.94 -1.01 12.05
CA SER A 301 3.20 -0.36 10.96
C SER A 301 3.16 1.17 11.07
N LEU A 302 3.53 1.72 12.23
CA LEU A 302 3.57 3.15 12.52
C LEU A 302 5.00 3.72 12.46
N ALA A 303 6.03 2.88 12.40
CA ALA A 303 7.44 3.28 12.53
C ALA A 303 7.86 4.38 11.54
N ASN A 304 7.30 4.38 10.33
CA ASN A 304 7.63 5.37 9.28
C ASN A 304 6.55 6.46 9.12
N THR A 305 5.77 6.69 10.17
CA THR A 305 4.75 7.73 10.24
C THR A 305 5.08 8.71 11.36
N TRP A 306 4.48 9.90 11.32
CA TRP A 306 4.64 10.86 12.41
C TRP A 306 4.13 10.33 13.76
N TYR A 307 3.28 9.30 13.76
CA TYR A 307 2.81 8.63 14.98
C TYR A 307 3.94 7.94 15.76
N ALA A 308 5.03 7.53 15.10
CA ALA A 308 6.22 7.03 15.81
C ALA A 308 6.91 8.13 16.64
N HIS A 309 6.65 9.40 16.33
CA HIS A 309 7.20 10.58 17.01
C HIS A 309 6.14 11.33 17.83
N TYR A 310 5.06 10.64 18.21
CA TYR A 310 3.94 11.29 18.86
C TYR A 310 4.33 11.97 20.19
N PRO A 311 3.91 13.23 20.44
CA PRO A 311 4.40 14.03 21.56
C PRO A 311 3.65 13.76 22.87
N PHE A 312 3.63 12.50 23.33
CA PHE A 312 2.87 12.09 24.52
C PHE A 312 3.10 12.98 25.74
N LYS A 313 4.37 13.18 26.11
CA LYS A 313 4.75 13.98 27.28
C LYS A 313 4.28 15.43 27.18
N GLU A 314 4.38 16.01 25.99
CA GLU A 314 3.99 17.39 25.77
C GLU A 314 2.46 17.55 25.80
N VAL A 315 1.73 16.65 25.13
CA VAL A 315 0.26 16.63 25.16
C VAL A 315 -0.23 16.49 26.59
N LYS A 316 0.31 15.52 27.33
CA LYS A 316 -0.07 15.28 28.73
C LYS A 316 0.20 16.50 29.61
N LEU A 317 1.40 17.07 29.56
CA LEU A 317 1.76 18.27 30.33
C LEU A 317 0.83 19.44 29.98
N ALA A 318 0.59 19.69 28.69
CA ALA A 318 -0.26 20.78 28.25
C ALA A 318 -1.71 20.62 28.74
N MET A 319 -2.26 19.40 28.71
CA MET A 319 -3.60 19.11 29.25
C MET A 319 -3.64 19.23 30.79
N GLU A 320 -2.60 18.82 31.50
CA GLU A 320 -2.55 18.92 32.96
C GLU A 320 -2.48 20.38 33.46
N THR A 321 -1.80 21.25 32.72
CA THR A 321 -1.53 22.65 33.11
C THR A 321 -2.38 23.70 32.39
N CYS A 322 -3.37 23.29 31.58
CA CYS A 322 -4.20 24.25 30.85
C CYS A 322 -5.25 24.91 31.78
N ASP A 323 -4.91 26.07 32.35
CA ASP A 323 -5.83 26.84 33.21
C ASP A 323 -7.00 27.49 32.46
N THR A 324 -6.87 27.66 31.14
CA THR A 324 -7.90 28.29 30.29
C THR A 324 -8.86 27.31 29.65
N CYS A 325 -8.57 26.00 29.68
CA CYS A 325 -9.41 24.97 29.08
C CYS A 325 -10.59 24.67 30.00
N ASN A 326 -11.81 24.98 29.58
CA ASN A 326 -13.03 24.80 30.38
C ASN A 326 -14.00 23.79 29.79
N THR A 327 -13.80 23.44 28.52
CA THR A 327 -14.60 22.49 27.76
C THR A 327 -13.72 21.41 27.14
N PHE A 328 -14.32 20.29 26.74
CA PHE A 328 -13.63 19.27 25.94
C PHE A 328 -13.02 19.85 24.65
N LEU A 329 -13.72 20.79 24.01
CA LEU A 329 -13.26 21.43 22.78
C LEU A 329 -11.99 22.27 23.00
N ASP A 330 -11.84 22.92 24.15
CA ASP A 330 -10.62 23.68 24.47
C ASP A 330 -9.40 22.76 24.57
N TYR A 331 -9.57 21.61 25.24
CA TYR A 331 -8.53 20.59 25.34
C TYR A 331 -8.19 19.99 23.97
N MET A 332 -9.19 19.68 23.16
CA MET A 332 -8.97 19.19 21.79
C MET A 332 -8.27 20.23 20.91
N ALA A 333 -8.60 21.52 21.03
CA ALA A 333 -7.93 22.56 20.26
C ALA A 333 -6.44 22.67 20.62
N LEU A 334 -6.11 22.65 21.91
CA LEU A 334 -4.72 22.63 22.39
C LEU A 334 -3.98 21.40 21.87
N HIS A 335 -4.60 20.24 22.00
CA HIS A 335 -4.04 18.97 21.57
C HIS A 335 -3.78 18.91 20.04
N VAL A 336 -4.76 19.31 19.22
CA VAL A 336 -4.62 19.41 17.75
C VAL A 336 -3.50 20.38 17.36
N SER A 337 -3.30 21.48 18.11
CA SER A 337 -2.21 22.42 17.82
C SER A 337 -0.81 21.81 18.04
N ILE A 338 -0.65 20.99 19.08
CA ILE A 338 0.59 20.27 19.38
C ILE A 338 0.87 19.22 18.30
N GLU A 339 -0.14 18.42 17.95
CA GLU A 339 -0.04 17.43 16.87
C GLU A 339 0.30 18.07 15.53
N ALA A 340 -0.34 19.19 15.18
CA ALA A 340 -0.08 19.90 13.93
C ALA A 340 1.39 20.31 13.82
N ARG A 341 1.97 20.87 14.88
CA ARG A 341 3.39 21.25 14.92
C ARG A 341 4.29 20.03 14.74
N VAL A 342 4.07 18.93 15.47
CA VAL A 342 4.90 17.73 15.34
C VAL A 342 4.77 17.09 13.97
N ARG A 343 3.56 17.06 13.41
CA ARG A 343 3.31 16.57 12.06
C ARG A 343 4.00 17.44 11.01
N ASP A 344 4.00 18.75 11.16
CA ASP A 344 4.67 19.68 10.24
C ASP A 344 6.20 19.58 10.36
N ASP A 345 6.74 19.47 11.58
CA ASP A 345 8.14 19.14 11.84
C ASP A 345 8.53 17.80 11.20
N TYR A 346 7.70 16.77 11.32
CA TYR A 346 7.92 15.48 10.69
C TYR A 346 7.90 15.57 9.16
N ARG A 347 6.98 16.36 8.59
CA ARG A 347 6.92 16.61 7.13
C ARG A 347 8.16 17.34 6.61
N GLY A 348 8.75 18.21 7.43
CA GLY A 348 9.99 18.93 7.11
C GLY A 348 11.27 18.12 7.32
N LYS A 349 11.21 16.99 8.03
CA LYS A 349 12.36 16.10 8.23
C LYS A 349 12.50 15.11 7.08
N ASN A 350 13.74 14.83 6.72
CA ASN A 350 14.06 13.73 5.83
C ASN A 350 13.64 12.43 6.51
N ARG A 351 12.79 11.68 5.82
CA ARG A 351 12.36 10.35 6.27
C ARG A 351 13.53 9.41 6.08
N ASP A 352 13.68 8.42 6.96
CA ASP A 352 14.76 7.42 6.86
C ASP A 352 14.68 6.57 5.57
N GLY A 353 13.65 6.76 4.74
CA GLY A 353 13.44 6.09 3.47
C GLY A 353 13.02 4.64 3.61
N PHE A 354 12.90 4.13 4.84
CA PHE A 354 12.55 2.74 5.12
C PHE A 354 11.05 2.48 4.99
N ILE A 355 10.73 1.31 4.44
CA ILE A 355 9.38 0.75 4.28
C ILE A 355 8.45 1.70 3.49
N LEU A 356 8.51 1.61 2.17
CA LEU A 356 7.59 2.34 1.27
C LEU A 356 6.15 1.81 1.28
N SER A 357 5.81 0.90 2.18
CA SER A 357 4.45 0.45 2.38
C SER A 357 3.63 1.60 2.99
N ASN A 358 2.65 2.13 2.23
CA ASN A 358 1.71 3.12 2.74
C ASN A 358 0.63 2.41 3.58
N ASN A 359 1.05 1.64 4.58
CA ASN A 359 0.13 0.74 5.27
C ASN A 359 -0.86 1.48 6.18
N PHE A 360 -0.62 2.76 6.49
CA PHE A 360 -1.45 3.52 7.42
C PHE A 360 -1.59 5.00 7.06
N GLU A 361 -2.51 5.29 6.13
CA GLU A 361 -3.27 6.55 6.18
C GLU A 361 -4.61 6.23 6.87
N ALA A 362 -4.57 6.02 8.19
CA ALA A 362 -5.82 5.83 8.92
C ALA A 362 -6.66 7.11 8.81
N MET A 363 -7.88 6.98 8.29
CA MET A 363 -8.79 8.10 8.13
C MET A 363 -9.39 8.55 9.47
N GLU A 364 -9.42 7.66 10.46
CA GLU A 364 -9.97 7.94 11.78
C GLU A 364 -8.96 7.67 12.90
N THR A 365 -8.94 8.58 13.86
CA THR A 365 -8.10 8.50 15.06
C THR A 365 -8.99 8.65 16.30
N TYR A 366 -8.82 7.74 17.24
CA TYR A 366 -9.56 7.67 18.49
C TYR A 366 -8.61 7.99 19.63
N TYR A 367 -8.99 8.94 20.47
CA TYR A 367 -8.16 9.39 21.58
C TYR A 367 -8.67 8.84 22.91
N GLN A 368 -7.74 8.45 23.77
CA GLN A 368 -8.01 8.12 25.16
C GLN A 368 -7.09 8.96 26.04
N PHE A 369 -7.69 9.83 26.84
CA PHE A 369 -7.00 10.66 27.82
C PHE A 369 -7.89 10.85 29.06
N SER A 370 -7.28 10.70 30.23
CA SER A 370 -7.94 10.87 31.53
C SER A 370 -7.62 12.21 32.20
N PHE A 371 -6.69 13.00 31.64
CA PHE A 371 -6.16 14.23 32.21
C PHE A 371 -6.86 15.47 31.64
N MET A 372 -8.01 15.84 32.20
CA MET A 372 -8.71 17.10 31.90
C MET A 372 -9.12 17.77 33.22
N ASN A 373 -8.13 18.37 33.89
CA ASN A 373 -8.22 18.79 35.29
C ASN A 373 -9.36 19.77 35.58
N ASN A 374 -9.62 20.74 34.68
CA ASN A 374 -10.70 21.70 34.87
C ASN A 374 -12.09 21.08 34.64
N LEU A 375 -12.22 20.12 33.73
CA LEU A 375 -13.49 19.39 33.57
C LEU A 375 -13.83 18.59 34.82
N LYS A 376 -12.84 17.91 35.40
CA LYS A 376 -12.98 17.20 36.68
C LYS A 376 -13.36 18.17 37.81
N LYS A 377 -12.69 19.33 37.89
CA LYS A 377 -13.00 20.39 38.87
C LYS A 377 -14.42 20.94 38.72
N ASN A 378 -14.91 21.02 37.48
CA ASN A 378 -16.25 21.51 37.15
C ASN A 378 -17.34 20.41 37.24
N GLY A 379 -17.01 19.22 37.77
CA GLY A 379 -17.97 18.14 37.97
C GLY A 379 -18.40 17.42 36.69
N ILE A 380 -17.70 17.64 35.57
CA ILE A 380 -17.96 16.96 34.30
C ILE A 380 -17.24 15.61 34.33
N ASN A 381 -18.03 14.53 34.35
CA ASN A 381 -17.50 13.16 34.38
C ASN A 381 -17.17 12.71 32.96
N ASN A 382 -15.88 12.67 32.62
CA ASN A 382 -15.38 12.26 31.31
C ASN A 382 -15.25 10.72 31.29
N LYS A 383 -16.37 10.02 31.05
CA LYS A 383 -16.35 8.60 30.72
C LYS A 383 -16.61 8.40 29.24
#